data_AF-A0A072P0A4-F1
#
_entry.id   AF-A0A072P0A4-F1
#
_cell.length_a   1.000
_cell.length_b   1.000
_cell.length_c   1.000
_cell.angle_alpha   90.00
_cell.angle_beta   90.00
_cell.angle_gamma   90.00
#
_symmetry.space_group_name_H-M   'P 1'
#
loop_
_entity.id
_entity.type
_entity.pdbx_description
1 polymer ?
#
loop_
_entity_poly.entity_id
_entity_poly.type
_entity_poly.pdbx_seq_one_letter_code
_entity_poly.pdbx_strand_id
1 'polypeptide(L)'
;MKNDITKAKAVSDAVVVSVHFGNEYQRLPNENQKHLVRELANAGANIILGHHPHVLQPAEWVERDDGQKTFVIYSLGNFLSGQKGIYKEVGGILKLDVEKTINGSSVDIEIKNPSFLPTIVRKTTVSKYTVVPLKNVYNKDSSVYTDITHHMTQLMPELKIAE
;
A
#
# COMPACT_ATOMS: atom_id res chain seq x y z
N MET A 1 -19.13 -3.29 3.20
CA MET A 1 -17.80 -2.97 3.75
C MET A 1 -17.81 -2.84 5.27
N LYS A 2 -18.44 -1.83 5.89
CA LYS A 2 -18.43 -1.67 7.38
C LYS A 2 -18.93 -2.92 8.12
N ASN A 3 -20.09 -3.47 7.72
CA ASN A 3 -20.63 -4.70 8.31
C ASN A 3 -19.69 -5.91 8.12
N ASP A 4 -18.98 -5.97 6.99
CA ASP A 4 -18.05 -7.08 6.70
C ASP A 4 -16.81 -6.98 7.59
N ILE A 5 -16.32 -5.77 7.84
CA ILE A 5 -15.24 -5.51 8.81
C ILE A 5 -15.68 -5.91 10.22
N THR A 6 -16.91 -5.55 10.63
CA THR A 6 -17.44 -5.97 11.94
C THR A 6 -17.52 -7.48 12.08
N LYS A 7 -17.99 -8.19 11.05
CA LYS A 7 -18.04 -9.65 11.02
C LYS A 7 -16.64 -10.27 11.06
N ALA A 8 -15.71 -9.75 10.27
CA ALA A 8 -14.32 -10.23 10.25
C ALA A 8 -13.66 -10.06 11.62
N LYS A 9 -13.79 -8.88 12.22
CA LYS A 9 -13.23 -8.57 13.55
C LYS A 9 -13.74 -9.52 14.65
N ALA A 10 -14.95 -10.04 14.54
CA ALA A 10 -15.50 -10.99 15.51
C ALA A 10 -14.83 -12.39 15.46
N VAL A 11 -14.12 -12.71 14.37
CA VAL A 11 -13.54 -14.05 14.12
C VAL A 11 -12.05 -14.01 13.77
N SER A 12 -11.41 -12.84 13.89
CA SER A 12 -10.00 -12.64 13.52
C SER A 12 -9.30 -11.70 14.48
N ASP A 13 -7.99 -11.90 14.65
CA ASP A 13 -7.15 -10.96 15.40
C ASP A 13 -6.91 -9.67 14.60
N ALA A 14 -6.64 -9.76 13.30
CA ALA A 14 -6.36 -8.62 12.43
C ALA A 14 -7.26 -8.62 11.19
N VAL A 15 -7.72 -7.43 10.80
CA VAL A 15 -8.55 -7.23 9.60
C VAL A 15 -7.76 -6.48 8.53
N VAL A 16 -7.64 -7.10 7.35
CA VAL A 16 -7.05 -6.50 6.15
C VAL A 16 -8.14 -6.27 5.12
N VAL A 17 -8.24 -5.04 4.61
CA VAL A 17 -9.20 -4.67 3.57
C VAL A 17 -8.46 -4.42 2.27
N SER A 18 -8.77 -5.19 1.23
CA SER A 18 -8.33 -4.89 -0.14
C SER A 18 -9.44 -4.16 -0.88
N VAL A 19 -9.13 -2.99 -1.44
CA VAL A 19 -10.13 -2.10 -2.06
C VAL A 19 -9.66 -1.64 -3.43
N HIS A 20 -10.59 -1.67 -4.40
CA HIS A 20 -10.39 -1.25 -5.78
C HIS A 20 -11.07 0.11 -5.98
N PHE A 21 -10.31 1.21 -6.02
CA PHE A 21 -10.85 2.57 -5.94
C PHE A 21 -9.89 3.67 -6.44
N GLY A 22 -10.40 4.89 -6.53
CA GLY A 22 -9.63 6.04 -7.03
C GLY A 22 -9.82 6.28 -8.51
N ASN A 23 -8.98 7.12 -9.09
CA ASN A 23 -9.03 7.48 -10.51
C ASN A 23 -7.79 6.92 -11.22
N GLU A 24 -7.99 6.39 -12.42
CA GLU A 24 -6.87 5.88 -13.22
C GLU A 24 -5.77 6.93 -13.41
N TYR A 25 -4.53 6.47 -13.24
CA TYR A 25 -3.28 7.20 -13.46
C TYR A 25 -3.06 8.43 -12.56
N GLN A 26 -3.93 8.67 -11.59
CA GLN A 26 -3.70 9.70 -10.58
C GLN A 26 -2.74 9.17 -9.52
N ARG A 27 -1.59 9.83 -9.38
CA ARG A 27 -0.52 9.41 -8.45
C ARG A 27 -0.82 9.74 -6.99
N LEU A 28 -1.81 10.58 -6.70
CA LEU A 28 -2.26 10.90 -5.35
C LEU A 28 -3.71 10.46 -5.14
N PRO A 29 -4.08 10.04 -3.91
CA PRO A 29 -5.44 9.68 -3.60
C PRO A 29 -6.36 10.89 -3.67
N ASN A 30 -7.57 10.70 -4.21
CA ASN A 30 -8.61 11.72 -4.21
C ASN A 30 -9.37 11.75 -2.87
N GLU A 31 -10.19 12.77 -2.67
CA GLU A 31 -10.94 12.96 -1.41
C GLU A 31 -11.92 11.81 -1.10
N ASN A 32 -12.49 11.18 -2.12
CA ASN A 32 -13.36 10.01 -1.93
C ASN A 32 -12.57 8.80 -1.41
N GLN A 33 -11.34 8.59 -1.90
CA GLN A 33 -10.46 7.53 -1.40
C GLN A 33 -10.11 7.77 0.07
N LYS A 34 -9.71 9.00 0.43
CA LYS A 34 -9.38 9.38 1.82
C LYS A 34 -10.58 9.23 2.74
N HIS A 35 -11.76 9.66 2.30
CA HIS A 35 -13.00 9.51 3.05
C HIS A 35 -13.33 8.04 3.31
N LEU A 36 -13.31 7.19 2.27
CA LEU A 36 -13.56 5.77 2.43
C LEU A 36 -12.52 5.11 3.35
N VAL A 37 -11.24 5.45 3.20
CA VAL A 37 -10.17 4.96 4.07
C VAL A 37 -10.46 5.30 5.54
N ARG A 38 -10.89 6.53 5.84
CA ARG A 38 -11.27 6.93 7.20
C ARG A 38 -12.42 6.09 7.74
N GLU A 39 -13.45 5.85 6.93
CA GLU A 39 -14.59 5.02 7.34
C GLU A 39 -14.19 3.56 7.63
N LEU A 40 -13.34 2.98 6.78
CA LEU A 40 -12.86 1.61 6.94
C LEU A 40 -11.91 1.48 8.15
N ALA A 41 -11.04 2.45 8.36
CA ALA A 41 -10.18 2.54 9.54
C ALA A 41 -11.03 2.60 10.81
N ASN A 42 -11.99 3.53 10.89
CA ASN A 42 -12.89 3.65 12.04
C ASN A 42 -13.79 2.43 12.24
N ALA A 43 -14.08 1.66 11.19
CA ALA A 43 -14.79 0.39 11.29
C ALA A 43 -13.96 -0.74 11.94
N GLY A 44 -12.63 -0.59 12.02
CA GLY A 44 -11.74 -1.56 12.66
C GLY A 44 -10.77 -2.27 11.72
N ALA A 45 -10.52 -1.75 10.51
CA ALA A 45 -9.45 -2.28 9.67
C ALA A 45 -8.07 -1.97 10.26
N ASN A 46 -7.19 -2.98 10.33
CA ASN A 46 -5.78 -2.78 10.73
C ASN A 46 -4.92 -2.35 9.52
N ILE A 47 -5.21 -2.92 8.35
CA ILE A 47 -4.48 -2.65 7.10
C ILE A 47 -5.48 -2.41 5.96
N ILE A 48 -5.26 -1.38 5.15
CA ILE A 48 -6.02 -1.12 3.92
C ILE A 48 -5.07 -1.12 2.72
N LEU A 49 -5.33 -2.01 1.76
CA LEU A 49 -4.55 -2.19 0.55
C LEU A 49 -5.36 -1.72 -0.66
N GLY A 50 -4.98 -0.56 -1.18
CA GLY A 50 -5.57 0.04 -2.36
C GLY A 50 -4.99 -0.49 -3.68
N HIS A 51 -5.84 -0.51 -4.70
CA HIS A 51 -5.50 -0.74 -6.11
C HIS A 51 -6.54 -0.03 -7.00
N HIS A 52 -6.39 -0.12 -8.33
CA HIS A 52 -7.17 0.50 -9.43
C HIS A 52 -6.46 1.63 -10.18
N PRO A 53 -5.76 2.59 -9.54
CA PRO A 53 -5.15 3.71 -10.27
C PRO A 53 -4.10 3.29 -11.31
N HIS A 54 -3.67 2.02 -11.32
CA HIS A 54 -2.63 1.47 -12.21
C HIS A 54 -1.27 2.16 -12.08
N VAL A 55 -1.12 3.02 -11.08
CA VAL A 55 0.10 3.73 -10.71
C VAL A 55 0.23 3.69 -9.19
N LEU A 56 1.42 3.91 -8.68
CA LEU A 56 1.66 4.00 -7.24
C LEU A 56 0.98 5.21 -6.61
N GLN A 57 0.37 5.01 -5.45
CA GLN A 57 -0.09 6.06 -4.56
C GLN A 57 0.52 5.83 -3.16
N PRO A 58 0.85 6.89 -2.41
CA PRO A 58 1.66 6.77 -1.18
C PRO A 58 0.98 5.95 -0.08
N ALA A 59 1.75 5.58 0.94
CA ALA A 59 1.24 5.00 2.17
C ALA A 59 1.09 6.07 3.26
N GLU A 60 0.19 5.85 4.22
CA GLU A 60 0.02 6.71 5.40
C GLU A 60 -0.46 5.91 6.62
N TRP A 61 -0.23 6.46 7.81
CA TRP A 61 -0.91 6.05 9.02
C TRP A 61 -2.18 6.88 9.21
N VAL A 62 -3.32 6.20 9.30
CA VAL A 62 -4.59 6.86 9.62
C VAL A 62 -4.91 6.61 11.07
N GLU A 63 -4.94 7.67 11.88
CA GLU A 63 -5.43 7.59 13.26
C GLU A 63 -6.91 7.21 13.26
N ARG A 64 -7.37 6.42 14.22
CA ARG A 64 -8.77 6.03 14.38
C ARG A 64 -9.37 6.81 15.55
N ASP A 65 -10.70 6.89 15.58
CA ASP A 65 -11.39 7.60 16.67
C ASP A 65 -11.16 6.95 18.05
N ASP A 66 -10.78 5.67 18.08
CA ASP A 66 -10.42 4.92 19.30
C ASP A 66 -8.95 5.06 19.70
N GLY A 67 -8.19 5.93 19.03
CA GLY A 67 -6.77 6.19 19.30
C GLY A 67 -5.79 5.19 18.69
N GLN A 68 -6.27 4.12 18.04
CA GLN A 68 -5.41 3.19 17.30
C GLN A 68 -5.03 3.75 15.92
N LYS A 69 -4.14 3.07 15.20
CA LYS A 69 -3.74 3.45 13.83
C LYS A 69 -4.03 2.33 12.84
N THR A 70 -4.45 2.71 11.64
CA THR A 70 -4.57 1.82 10.48
C THR A 70 -3.45 2.11 9.50
N PHE A 71 -2.75 1.09 9.03
CA PHE A 71 -1.82 1.23 7.90
C PHE A 71 -2.60 1.30 6.59
N VAL A 72 -2.29 2.26 5.74
CA VAL A 72 -2.92 2.39 4.42
C VAL A 72 -1.85 2.51 3.36
N ILE A 73 -2.01 1.81 2.24
CA ILE A 73 -1.36 2.15 0.98
C ILE A 73 -2.44 2.38 -0.06
N TYR A 74 -2.51 3.58 -0.63
CA TYR A 74 -3.63 3.94 -1.50
C TYR A 74 -3.56 3.25 -2.87
N SER A 75 -2.38 2.85 -3.34
CA SER A 75 -2.24 2.00 -4.52
C SER A 75 -0.86 1.37 -4.59
N LEU A 76 -0.82 0.04 -4.77
CA LEU A 76 0.41 -0.72 -5.04
C LEU A 76 0.87 -0.63 -6.51
N GLY A 77 0.14 0.09 -7.36
CA GLY A 77 0.42 0.13 -8.80
C GLY A 77 0.27 -1.26 -9.44
N ASN A 78 0.88 -1.44 -10.61
CA ASN A 78 0.81 -2.72 -11.32
C ASN A 78 1.95 -3.65 -10.90
N PHE A 79 1.63 -4.86 -10.43
CA PHE A 79 2.65 -5.87 -10.16
C PHE A 79 3.11 -6.57 -11.44
N LEU A 80 2.18 -6.99 -12.31
CA LEU A 80 2.45 -7.58 -13.63
C LEU A 80 1.44 -7.01 -14.63
N SER A 81 1.88 -6.21 -15.60
CA SER A 81 0.99 -5.51 -16.53
C SER A 81 1.63 -5.27 -17.90
N GLY A 82 0.78 -5.18 -18.92
CA GLY A 82 1.16 -4.78 -20.28
C GLY A 82 0.99 -3.27 -20.57
N GLN A 83 0.52 -2.49 -19.59
CA GLN A 83 0.34 -1.04 -19.74
C GLN A 83 1.69 -0.35 -19.90
N LYS A 84 1.73 0.67 -20.77
CA LYS A 84 2.94 1.40 -21.11
C LYS A 84 3.05 2.73 -20.41
N GLY A 85 4.28 3.13 -20.13
CA GLY A 85 4.63 4.41 -19.52
C GLY A 85 5.16 4.20 -18.11
N ILE A 86 6.19 4.96 -17.74
CA ILE A 86 7.02 4.67 -16.58
C ILE A 86 6.20 4.44 -15.29
N TYR A 87 5.22 5.29 -15.00
CA TYR A 87 4.41 5.15 -13.78
C TYR A 87 3.43 3.98 -13.80
N LYS A 88 3.09 3.45 -14.99
CA LYS A 88 2.19 2.29 -15.17
C LYS A 88 2.96 0.98 -15.17
N GLU A 89 4.25 1.04 -15.48
CA GLU A 89 5.18 -0.10 -15.46
C GLU A 89 5.76 -0.31 -14.06
N VAL A 90 5.72 0.71 -13.21
CA VAL A 90 6.16 0.66 -11.82
C VAL A 90 5.02 0.20 -10.90
N GLY A 91 5.33 -0.74 -10.02
CA GLY A 91 4.51 -1.15 -8.88
C GLY A 91 5.39 -1.37 -7.66
N GLY A 92 4.95 -2.17 -6.70
CA GLY A 92 5.85 -2.61 -5.64
C GLY A 92 5.33 -3.70 -4.75
N ILE A 93 6.24 -4.20 -3.93
CA ILE A 93 5.99 -5.20 -2.91
C ILE A 93 6.01 -4.50 -1.56
N LEU A 94 4.91 -4.59 -0.83
CA LEU A 94 4.79 -4.10 0.54
C LEU A 94 5.11 -5.23 1.51
N LYS A 95 5.91 -4.91 2.53
CA LYS A 95 6.14 -5.73 3.72
C LYS A 95 5.64 -4.95 4.94
N LEU A 96 4.90 -5.65 5.79
CA LEU A 96 4.45 -5.19 7.10
C LEU A 96 4.71 -6.32 8.10
N ASP A 97 5.04 -5.95 9.33
CA ASP A 97 5.04 -6.88 10.45
C ASP A 97 3.71 -6.69 11.21
N VAL A 98 3.07 -7.79 11.60
CA VAL A 98 1.84 -7.79 12.42
C VAL A 98 2.18 -8.41 13.76
N GLU A 99 2.18 -7.61 14.80
CA GLU A 99 2.51 -8.05 16.15
C GLU A 99 1.23 -8.20 16.98
N LYS A 100 1.11 -9.33 17.67
CA LYS A 100 0.02 -9.63 18.61
C LYS A 100 0.58 -9.68 20.02
N THR A 101 0.08 -8.81 20.88
CA THR A 101 0.42 -8.78 22.32
C THR A 101 -0.78 -9.24 23.13
N ILE A 102 -0.56 -10.19 24.04
CA ILE A 102 -1.62 -10.73 24.92
C ILE A 102 -1.30 -10.31 26.36
N ASN A 103 -2.15 -9.47 26.94
CA ASN A 103 -2.02 -8.98 28.30
C ASN A 103 -3.19 -9.48 29.16
N GLY A 104 -3.06 -10.71 29.66
CA GLY A 104 -4.17 -11.39 30.35
C GLY A 104 -5.31 -11.69 29.37
N SER A 105 -6.46 -11.04 29.55
CA SER A 105 -7.62 -11.19 28.66
C SER A 105 -7.67 -10.16 27.53
N SER A 106 -6.79 -9.15 27.51
CA SER A 106 -6.73 -8.19 26.41
C SER A 106 -5.76 -8.66 25.33
N VAL A 107 -6.16 -8.43 24.08
CA VAL A 107 -5.37 -8.68 22.88
C VAL A 107 -5.17 -7.35 22.19
N ASP A 108 -3.92 -6.98 21.93
CA ASP A 108 -3.54 -5.80 21.16
C ASP A 108 -2.84 -6.23 19.87
N ILE A 109 -3.12 -5.50 18.79
CA ILE A 109 -2.63 -5.81 17.44
C ILE A 109 -2.00 -4.55 16.87
N GLU A 110 -0.69 -4.62 16.65
CA GLU A 110 0.09 -3.50 16.17
C GLU A 110 0.71 -3.82 14.81
N ILE A 111 0.62 -2.86 13.88
CA ILE A 111 1.27 -2.97 12.57
C ILE A 111 2.60 -2.23 12.64
N LYS A 112 3.70 -2.88 12.29
CA LYS A 112 5.07 -2.37 12.44
C LYS A 112 5.88 -2.47 11.16
N ASN A 113 6.98 -1.72 11.16
CA ASN A 113 8.08 -1.81 10.19
C ASN A 113 7.63 -1.79 8.72
N PRO A 114 6.83 -0.79 8.30
CA PRO A 114 6.41 -0.70 6.91
C PRO A 114 7.63 -0.55 6.00
N SER A 115 7.71 -1.44 5.00
CA SER A 115 8.77 -1.42 4.02
C SER A 115 8.23 -1.68 2.63
N PHE A 116 8.73 -0.95 1.65
CA PHE A 116 8.26 -0.98 0.27
C PHE A 116 9.42 -1.23 -0.68
N LEU A 117 9.32 -2.26 -1.51
CA LEU A 117 10.26 -2.54 -2.60
C LEU A 117 9.63 -2.07 -3.92
N PRO A 118 10.10 -0.96 -4.51
CA PRO A 118 9.67 -0.56 -5.84
C PRO A 118 10.08 -1.61 -6.87
N THR A 119 9.16 -1.96 -7.76
CA THR A 119 9.37 -2.92 -8.84
C THR A 119 9.01 -2.32 -10.19
N ILE A 120 9.55 -2.88 -11.27
CA ILE A 120 9.21 -2.50 -12.63
C ILE A 120 8.96 -3.73 -13.48
N VAL A 121 7.90 -3.67 -14.28
CA VAL A 121 7.58 -4.70 -15.27
C VAL A 121 8.39 -4.44 -16.54
N ARG A 122 9.26 -5.38 -16.89
CA ARG A 122 9.98 -5.37 -18.17
C ARG A 122 9.33 -6.30 -19.16
N LYS A 123 9.03 -5.77 -20.34
CA LYS A 123 8.64 -6.57 -21.50
C LYS A 123 9.87 -6.94 -22.31
N THR A 124 10.18 -8.23 -22.42
CA THR A 124 11.32 -8.72 -23.21
C THR A 124 10.90 -9.18 -24.61
N THR A 125 9.67 -9.68 -24.76
CA THR A 125 9.04 -10.02 -26.05
C THR A 125 7.55 -9.71 -25.98
N VAL A 126 6.78 -9.95 -27.06
CA VAL A 126 5.34 -9.69 -27.11
C VAL A 126 4.58 -10.33 -25.94
N SER A 127 4.98 -11.51 -25.50
CA SER A 127 4.32 -12.31 -24.46
C SER A 127 5.14 -12.54 -23.18
N LYS A 128 6.39 -12.08 -23.12
CA LYS A 128 7.25 -12.27 -21.93
C LYS A 128 7.40 -10.99 -21.12
N TYR A 129 6.90 -11.06 -19.90
CA TYR A 129 6.97 -10.00 -18.89
C TYR A 129 7.73 -10.52 -17.67
N THR A 130 8.63 -9.70 -17.14
CA THR A 130 9.41 -10.00 -15.94
C THR A 130 9.31 -8.84 -14.96
N VAL A 131 9.00 -9.12 -13.70
CA VAL A 131 9.02 -8.14 -12.63
C VAL A 131 10.39 -8.16 -11.98
N VAL A 132 11.05 -7.01 -11.92
CA VAL A 132 12.36 -6.87 -11.26
C VAL A 132 12.33 -5.69 -10.29
N PRO A 133 13.17 -5.68 -9.24
CA PRO A 133 13.39 -4.49 -8.42
C PRO A 133 13.71 -3.28 -9.29
N LEU A 134 13.10 -2.13 -9.01
CA LEU A 134 13.30 -0.90 -9.78
C LEU A 134 14.78 -0.52 -9.87
N LYS A 135 15.52 -0.72 -8.77
CA LYS A 135 16.96 -0.46 -8.67
C LYS A 135 17.81 -1.21 -9.70
N ASN A 136 17.32 -2.36 -10.19
CA ASN A 136 18.03 -3.18 -11.18
C ASN A 136 17.94 -2.60 -12.60
N VAL A 137 17.07 -1.61 -12.82
CA VAL A 137 16.88 -0.91 -14.09
C VAL A 137 17.30 0.55 -13.97
N TYR A 138 16.91 1.20 -12.87
CA TYR A 138 17.18 2.59 -12.56
C TYR A 138 17.98 2.65 -11.26
N ASN A 139 19.26 3.00 -11.32
CA ASN A 139 20.08 3.13 -10.12
C ASN A 139 19.50 4.17 -9.14
N LYS A 140 19.97 4.15 -7.88
CA LYS A 140 19.39 4.96 -6.81
C LYS A 140 19.47 6.47 -7.04
N ASP A 141 20.47 6.92 -7.80
CA ASP A 141 20.69 8.35 -8.10
C ASP A 141 19.91 8.82 -9.33
N SER A 142 19.22 7.90 -10.03
CA SER A 142 18.42 8.26 -11.20
C SER A 142 17.19 9.08 -10.79
N SER A 143 16.78 10.00 -11.67
CA SER A 143 15.57 10.81 -11.48
C SER A 143 14.30 9.96 -11.31
N VAL A 144 14.23 8.81 -11.97
CA VAL A 144 13.09 7.89 -11.86
C VAL A 144 13.05 7.22 -10.49
N TYR A 145 14.17 6.67 -10.03
CA TYR A 145 14.21 6.01 -8.71
C TYR A 145 13.89 7.01 -7.61
N THR A 146 14.53 8.18 -7.65
CA THR A 146 14.33 9.26 -6.67
C THR A 146 12.88 9.78 -6.65
N ASP A 147 12.26 10.03 -7.82
CA ASP A 147 10.84 10.41 -7.91
C ASP A 147 9.93 9.35 -7.30
N ILE A 148 10.11 8.07 -7.65
CA ILE A 148 9.27 6.99 -7.10
C ILE A 148 9.45 6.85 -5.59
N THR A 149 10.69 6.89 -5.08
CA THR A 149 10.92 6.77 -3.64
C THR A 149 10.37 7.97 -2.88
N HIS A 150 10.62 9.19 -3.36
CA HIS A 150 10.09 10.40 -2.75
C HIS A 150 8.57 10.38 -2.73
N HIS A 151 7.97 9.98 -3.86
CA HIS A 151 6.52 9.84 -3.99
C HIS A 151 5.95 8.88 -2.96
N MET A 152 6.55 7.71 -2.78
CA MET A 152 6.04 6.72 -1.82
C MET A 152 6.19 7.16 -0.37
N THR A 153 7.22 7.94 -0.05
CA THR A 153 7.50 8.42 1.32
C THR A 153 6.85 9.76 1.65
N GLN A 154 6.23 10.47 0.70
CA GLN A 154 5.79 11.86 0.91
C GLN A 154 4.71 12.02 2.01
N LEU A 155 3.89 10.98 2.24
CA LEU A 155 2.87 10.96 3.30
C LEU A 155 3.29 10.11 4.51
N MET A 156 4.41 9.39 4.42
CA MET A 156 4.98 8.56 5.48
C MET A 156 6.51 8.56 5.34
N PRO A 157 7.22 9.59 5.85
CA PRO A 157 8.68 9.70 5.74
C PRO A 157 9.43 8.53 6.37
N GLU A 158 8.83 7.85 7.34
CA GLU A 158 9.38 6.67 8.01
C GLU A 158 9.23 5.35 7.20
N LEU A 159 8.54 5.37 6.06
CA LEU A 159 8.41 4.21 5.19
C LEU A 159 9.79 3.78 4.66
N LYS A 160 10.22 2.56 5.01
CA LYS A 160 11.53 2.05 4.57
C LYS A 160 11.47 1.59 3.12
N ILE A 161 12.23 2.24 2.23
CA ILE A 161 12.46 1.71 0.89
C ILE A 161 13.42 0.53 0.96
N ALA A 162 12.92 -0.66 0.61
CA ALA A 162 13.70 -1.88 0.57
C ALA A 162 14.59 -1.93 -0.67
N GLU A 163 15.67 -2.70 -0.55
CA GLU A 163 16.65 -2.91 -1.61
C GLU A 163 16.48 -4.27 -2.28
#